data_AF-A0A7V9G5P4-F1
#
_entry.id   AF-A0A7V9G5P4-F1
#
_cell.length_a   1.000
_cell.length_b   1.000
_cell.length_c   1.000
_cell.angle_alpha   90.00
_cell.angle_beta   90.00
_cell.angle_gamma   90.00
#
_symmetry.space_group_name_H-M   'P 1'
#
loop_
_entity.id
_entity.type
_entity.pdbx_description
1 polymer ?
#
loop_
_entity_poly.entity_id
_entity_poly.type
_entity_poly.pdbx_seq_one_letter_code
_entity_poly.pdbx_strand_id
1 'polypeptide(L)'
;MIDPAVASAIAATQAGDTEAYATVVRAYDDELRAFLARRCPHAAAIDELCQDTFVIAFQRLGQFSADKGSFPGWLKGIARNLLLQQFEARERDTERLRRLERFELARARELLPSDDSQLTKLRGCLAKLPPAYRDLLDRRYRDELPVRDLASALKR
;
A
#
# COMPACT_ATOMS: atom_id res chain seq x y z
N MET A 1 28.23 -25.03 -3.47
CA MET A 1 29.11 -25.61 -2.45
C MET A 1 29.50 -24.46 -1.53
N ILE A 2 29.23 -24.56 -0.22
CA ILE A 2 29.59 -23.48 0.72
C ILE A 2 31.12 -23.45 0.80
N ASP A 3 31.72 -22.26 0.75
CA ASP A 3 33.15 -22.08 0.95
C ASP A 3 33.54 -22.71 2.31
N PRO A 4 34.55 -23.60 2.36
CA PRO A 4 34.97 -24.24 3.60
C PRO A 4 35.30 -23.24 4.73
N ALA A 5 35.79 -22.05 4.40
CA ALA A 5 36.03 -20.98 5.37
C ALA A 5 34.71 -20.48 6.00
N VAL A 6 33.64 -20.37 5.20
CA VAL A 6 32.32 -19.95 5.66
C VAL A 6 31.65 -21.03 6.50
N ALA A 7 31.78 -22.30 6.10
CA ALA A 7 31.25 -23.42 6.88
C ALA A 7 31.90 -23.50 8.28
N SER A 8 33.22 -23.30 8.36
CA SER A 8 33.94 -23.23 9.64
C SER A 8 33.49 -22.03 10.48
N ALA A 9 33.30 -20.85 9.85
CA ALA A 9 32.81 -19.66 10.53
C ALA A 9 31.40 -19.84 11.11
N ILE A 10 30.50 -20.53 10.39
CA ILE A 10 29.15 -20.87 10.89
C ILE A 10 29.27 -21.76 12.14
N ALA A 11 30.08 -22.81 12.09
CA ALA A 11 30.27 -23.73 13.22
C ALA A 11 30.88 -23.03 14.44
N ALA A 12 31.88 -22.17 14.25
CA ALA A 12 32.49 -21.38 15.31
C ALA A 12 31.47 -20.41 15.95
N THR A 13 30.64 -19.75 15.13
CA THR A 13 29.57 -18.87 15.62
C THR A 13 28.54 -19.64 16.44
N GLN A 14 28.16 -20.84 16.00
CA GLN A 14 27.25 -21.71 16.76
C GLN A 14 27.87 -22.17 18.09
N ALA A 15 29.19 -22.29 18.17
CA ALA A 15 29.93 -22.61 19.39
C ALA A 15 30.17 -21.39 20.32
N GLY A 16 29.73 -20.19 19.93
CA GLY A 16 29.80 -18.98 20.74
C GLY A 16 30.86 -17.95 20.31
N ASP A 17 31.64 -18.24 19.27
CA ASP A 17 32.57 -17.25 18.68
C ASP A 17 31.80 -16.26 17.81
N THR A 18 31.38 -15.15 18.40
CA THR A 18 30.61 -14.13 17.70
C THR A 18 31.42 -13.38 16.63
N GLU A 19 32.75 -13.34 16.72
CA GLU A 19 33.60 -12.66 15.75
C GLU A 19 33.66 -13.42 14.42
N ALA A 20 33.58 -14.76 14.47
CA ALA A 20 33.51 -15.61 13.29
C ALA A 20 32.33 -15.25 12.36
N TYR A 21 31.24 -14.70 12.91
CA TYR A 21 30.06 -14.34 12.12
C TYR A 21 30.35 -13.27 11.06
N ALA A 22 31.34 -12.40 11.28
CA ALA A 22 31.72 -11.37 10.31
C ALA A 22 32.18 -11.98 8.97
N THR A 23 32.77 -13.17 8.99
CA THR A 23 33.15 -13.90 7.78
C THR A 23 31.93 -14.39 7.00
N VAL A 24 30.89 -14.82 7.70
CA VAL A 24 29.60 -15.21 7.09
C VAL A 24 28.94 -14.00 6.44
N VAL A 25 28.89 -12.86 7.14
CA VAL A 25 28.33 -11.62 6.60
C VAL A 25 29.06 -11.18 5.34
N ARG A 26 30.40 -11.06 5.39
CA ARG A 26 31.20 -10.67 4.22
C ARG A 26 31.00 -11.57 3.01
N ALA A 27 30.83 -12.88 3.23
CA ALA A 27 30.65 -13.83 2.14
C ALA A 27 29.28 -13.72 1.44
N TYR A 28 28.24 -13.25 2.14
CA TYR A 28 26.86 -13.26 1.64
C TYR A 28 26.22 -11.88 1.49
N ASP A 29 26.87 -10.81 1.93
CA ASP A 29 26.31 -9.45 1.85
C ASP A 29 25.91 -9.07 0.42
N ASP A 30 26.83 -9.20 -0.54
CA ASP A 30 26.57 -8.88 -1.95
C ASP A 30 25.44 -9.73 -2.55
N GLU A 31 25.44 -11.04 -2.29
CA GLU A 31 24.43 -11.95 -2.81
C GLU A 31 23.04 -11.64 -2.22
N LEU A 32 22.98 -11.33 -0.92
CA LEU A 32 21.75 -10.99 -0.22
C LEU A 32 21.21 -9.64 -0.71
N ARG A 33 22.08 -8.62 -0.85
CA ARG A 33 21.71 -7.32 -1.41
C ARG A 33 21.19 -7.45 -2.83
N ALA A 34 21.84 -8.23 -3.69
CA ALA A 34 21.36 -8.50 -5.03
C ALA A 34 20.00 -9.23 -5.04
N PHE A 35 19.78 -10.15 -4.10
CA PHE A 35 18.50 -10.84 -3.93
C PHE A 35 17.37 -9.88 -3.53
N LEU A 36 17.65 -8.98 -2.58
CA LEU A 36 16.73 -7.96 -2.08
C LEU A 36 16.45 -6.89 -3.13
N ALA A 37 17.48 -6.39 -3.84
CA ALA A 37 17.35 -5.36 -4.88
C ALA A 37 16.40 -5.76 -6.02
N ARG A 38 16.35 -7.05 -6.36
CA ARG A 38 15.42 -7.57 -7.38
C ARG A 38 13.96 -7.62 -6.93
N ARG A 39 13.68 -7.49 -5.63
CA ARG A 39 12.35 -7.68 -5.03
C ARG A 39 11.84 -6.45 -4.30
N CYS A 40 12.74 -5.62 -3.79
CA CYS A 40 12.40 -4.44 -3.03
C CYS A 40 12.21 -3.26 -4.00
N PRO A 41 11.01 -2.64 -4.07
CA PRO A 41 10.75 -1.51 -4.95
C PRO A 41 11.43 -0.22 -4.49
N HIS A 42 11.95 -0.17 -3.25
CA HIS A 42 12.56 1.01 -2.68
C HIS A 42 14.00 0.72 -2.25
N ALA A 43 14.95 1.37 -2.92
CA ALA A 43 16.38 1.14 -2.67
C ALA A 43 16.78 1.42 -1.23
N ALA A 44 16.21 2.44 -0.58
CA ALA A 44 16.58 2.80 0.79
C ALA A 44 16.20 1.73 1.83
N ALA A 45 15.26 0.83 1.52
CA ALA A 45 14.88 -0.26 2.42
C ALA A 45 15.80 -1.49 2.30
N ILE A 46 16.68 -1.54 1.28
CA ILE A 46 17.55 -2.70 1.06
C ILE A 46 18.58 -2.83 2.17
N ASP A 47 19.18 -1.71 2.59
CA ASP A 47 20.23 -1.70 3.62
C ASP A 47 19.69 -2.20 4.96
N GLU A 48 18.53 -1.69 5.37
CA GLU A 48 17.82 -2.08 6.59
C GLU A 48 17.41 -3.56 6.54
N LEU A 49 16.79 -4.01 5.45
CA LEU A 49 16.41 -5.41 5.28
C LEU A 49 17.62 -6.35 5.30
N CYS A 50 18.75 -5.94 4.73
CA CYS A 50 19.98 -6.73 4.74
C CYS A 50 20.48 -6.88 6.18
N GLN A 51 20.56 -5.77 6.92
CA GLN A 51 20.97 -5.74 8.31
C GLN A 51 20.06 -6.62 9.18
N ASP A 52 18.75 -6.43 9.11
CA ASP A 52 17.77 -7.20 9.88
C ASP A 52 17.84 -8.70 9.56
N THR A 53 18.05 -9.04 8.29
CA THR A 53 18.23 -10.43 7.88
C THR A 53 19.43 -11.06 8.58
N PHE A 54 20.58 -10.38 8.60
CA PHE A 54 21.77 -10.89 9.29
C PHE A 54 21.61 -10.92 10.80
N VAL A 55 20.95 -9.94 11.41
CA VAL A 55 20.66 -9.96 12.86
C VAL A 55 19.79 -11.17 13.22
N ILE A 56 18.72 -11.42 12.47
CA ILE A 56 17.84 -12.58 12.69
C ILE A 56 18.56 -13.88 12.39
N ALA A 57 19.38 -13.93 11.34
CA ALA A 57 20.18 -15.09 11.01
C ALA A 57 21.19 -15.41 12.12
N PHE A 58 21.84 -14.41 12.71
CA PHE A 58 22.72 -14.61 13.87
C PHE A 58 21.95 -15.21 15.06
N GLN A 59 20.81 -14.61 15.43
CA GLN A 59 19.98 -15.08 16.54
C GLN A 59 19.45 -16.51 16.35
N ARG A 60 19.22 -16.91 15.10
CA ARG A 60 18.68 -18.23 14.75
C ARG A 60 19.73 -19.19 14.22
N LEU A 61 21.01 -18.81 14.25
CA LEU A 61 22.07 -19.60 13.62
C LEU A 61 22.20 -20.99 14.24
N GLY A 62 21.94 -21.14 15.54
CA GLY A 62 21.91 -22.45 16.21
C GLY A 62 20.83 -23.41 15.69
N GLN A 63 19.83 -22.91 14.95
CA GLN A 63 18.78 -23.73 14.33
C GLN A 63 19.14 -24.11 12.89
N PHE A 64 20.14 -23.46 12.29
CA PHE A 64 20.62 -23.79 10.96
C PHE A 64 21.37 -25.13 10.99
N SER A 65 21.02 -26.00 10.06
CA SER A 65 21.64 -27.30 9.92
C SER A 65 21.79 -27.64 8.44
N ALA A 66 23.00 -28.01 8.03
CA ALA A 66 23.38 -28.18 6.63
C ALA A 66 22.70 -29.39 5.95
N ASP A 67 22.17 -30.33 6.73
CA ASP A 67 21.35 -31.46 6.28
C ASP A 67 19.98 -31.02 5.76
N LYS A 68 19.41 -29.93 6.31
CA LYS A 68 18.09 -29.40 5.94
C LYS A 68 18.12 -28.50 4.72
N GLY A 69 19.30 -28.04 4.31
CA GLY A 69 19.46 -27.19 3.14
C GLY A 69 20.70 -26.31 3.18
N SER A 70 20.88 -25.53 2.11
CA SER A 70 22.01 -24.62 1.98
C SER A 70 21.82 -23.35 2.82
N PHE A 71 22.92 -22.83 3.39
CA PHE A 71 22.91 -21.57 4.13
C PHE A 71 22.33 -20.40 3.31
N PRO A 72 22.70 -20.19 2.02
CA PRO A 72 22.11 -19.12 1.22
C PRO A 72 20.60 -19.27 1.05
N GLY A 73 20.10 -20.50 0.93
CA GLY A 73 18.66 -20.76 0.84
C GLY A 73 17.93 -20.41 2.13
N TRP A 74 18.51 -20.78 3.27
CA TRP A 74 18.00 -20.44 4.59
C TRP A 74 18.00 -18.93 4.84
N LEU A 75 19.10 -18.24 4.54
CA LEU A 75 19.25 -16.78 4.66
C LEU A 75 18.23 -16.03 3.79
N LYS A 76 18.07 -16.45 2.52
CA LYS A 76 17.05 -15.89 1.61
C LYS A 76 15.62 -16.15 2.10
N GLY A 77 15.39 -17.25 2.80
CA GLY A 77 14.11 -17.54 3.45
C GLY A 77 13.76 -16.49 4.52
N ILE A 78 14.73 -16.12 5.35
CA ILE A 78 14.58 -15.05 6.35
C ILE A 78 14.27 -13.72 5.66
N ALA A 79 15.10 -13.33 4.68
CA ALA A 79 14.90 -12.09 3.93
C ALA A 79 13.55 -12.01 3.22
N ARG A 80 13.08 -13.13 2.64
CA ARG A 80 11.75 -13.20 2.00
C ARG A 80 10.64 -12.92 3.01
N ASN A 81 10.73 -13.47 4.21
CA ASN A 81 9.72 -13.26 5.24
C ASN A 81 9.70 -11.79 5.70
N LEU A 82 10.86 -11.17 5.87
CA LEU A 82 10.95 -9.74 6.18
C LEU A 82 10.38 -8.85 5.07
N LEU A 83 10.67 -9.18 3.80
CA LEU A 83 10.07 -8.49 2.65
C LEU A 83 8.54 -8.57 2.67
N LEU A 84 7.97 -9.75 2.92
CA LEU A 84 6.53 -9.94 3.02
C LEU A 84 5.93 -9.09 4.15
N GLN A 85 6.56 -9.10 5.33
CA GLN A 85 6.12 -8.28 6.46
C GLN A 85 6.15 -6.78 6.15
N GLN A 86 7.19 -6.31 5.46
CA GLN A 86 7.30 -4.92 5.01
C GLN A 86 6.21 -4.55 4.00
N PHE A 87 5.90 -5.43 3.04
CA PHE A 87 4.80 -5.18 2.09
C PHE A 87 3.45 -5.12 2.78
N GLU A 88 3.15 -6.07 3.67
CA GLU A 88 1.91 -6.06 4.44
C GLU A 88 1.78 -4.81 5.33
N ALA A 89 2.88 -4.36 5.95
CA ALA A 89 2.90 -3.14 6.75
C ALA A 89 2.57 -1.92 5.90
N ARG A 90 3.20 -1.79 4.71
CA ARG A 90 2.95 -0.68 3.79
C ARG A 90 1.53 -0.67 3.24
N GLU A 91 0.97 -1.83 2.91
CA GLU A 91 -0.43 -1.91 2.48
C GLU A 91 -1.38 -1.43 3.58
N ARG A 92 -1.14 -1.86 4.83
CA ARG A 92 -1.91 -1.39 6.00
C ARG A 92 -1.79 0.12 6.21
N ASP A 93 -0.59 0.68 6.10
CA ASP A 93 -0.37 2.12 6.28
C ASP A 93 -0.98 2.93 5.14
N THR A 94 -0.91 2.44 3.91
CA THR A 94 -1.57 3.06 2.76
C THR A 94 -3.09 3.09 2.94
N GLU A 95 -3.69 1.99 3.42
CA GLU A 95 -5.13 1.94 3.68
C GLU A 95 -5.52 2.84 4.87
N ARG A 96 -4.69 2.96 5.90
CA ARG A 96 -4.89 3.91 7.01
C ARG A 96 -4.88 5.35 6.51
N LEU A 97 -3.91 5.73 5.69
CA LEU A 97 -3.83 7.07 5.08
C LEU A 97 -5.07 7.36 4.24
N ARG A 98 -5.47 6.42 3.36
CA ARG A 98 -6.71 6.56 2.57
C ARG A 98 -7.95 6.71 3.44
N ARG A 99 -8.02 6.01 4.58
CA ARG A 99 -9.13 6.15 5.53
C ARG A 99 -9.14 7.54 6.16
N LEU A 100 -7.98 8.07 6.56
CA LEU A 100 -7.86 9.42 7.09
C LEU A 100 -8.25 10.47 6.04
N GLU A 101 -7.79 10.34 4.81
CA GLU A 101 -8.18 11.22 3.70
C GLU A 101 -9.70 11.21 3.47
N ARG A 102 -10.33 10.03 3.46
CA ARG A 102 -11.80 9.91 3.34
C ARG A 102 -12.51 10.58 4.50
N PHE A 103 -11.99 10.45 5.72
CA PHE A 103 -12.55 11.06 6.90
C PHE A 103 -12.45 12.60 6.84
N GLU A 104 -11.28 13.12 6.49
CA GLU A 104 -11.08 14.57 6.32
C GLU A 104 -11.96 15.14 5.20
N LEU A 105 -12.13 14.42 4.09
CA LEU A 105 -13.02 14.85 3.00
C LEU A 105 -14.50 14.87 3.43
N ALA A 106 -14.95 13.87 4.18
CA ALA A 106 -16.31 13.81 4.71
C ALA A 106 -16.56 14.97 5.69
N ARG A 107 -15.61 15.23 6.58
CA ARG A 107 -15.66 16.37 7.49
C ARG A 107 -15.70 17.69 6.73
N ALA A 108 -14.81 17.90 5.76
CA ALA A 108 -14.82 19.10 4.93
C ALA A 108 -16.19 19.33 4.23
N ARG A 109 -16.87 18.26 3.81
CA ARG A 109 -18.24 18.34 3.25
C ARG A 109 -19.30 18.79 4.24
N GLU A 110 -19.23 18.37 5.50
CA GLU A 110 -20.16 18.82 6.56
C GLU A 110 -19.94 20.29 6.94
N LEU A 111 -18.72 20.79 6.75
CA LEU A 111 -18.29 22.15 7.09
C LEU A 111 -18.54 23.15 5.96
N LEU A 112 -18.65 22.67 4.72
CA LEU A 112 -19.13 23.49 3.62
C LEU A 112 -20.56 23.93 3.97
N PRO A 113 -20.87 25.24 3.93
CA PRO A 113 -22.24 25.68 3.99
C PRO A 113 -22.99 24.90 2.91
N SER A 114 -24.03 24.16 3.29
CA SER A 114 -24.99 23.66 2.30
C SER A 114 -25.31 24.88 1.43
N ASP A 115 -25.15 24.77 0.11
CA ASP A 115 -25.53 25.83 -0.83
C ASP A 115 -27.07 25.96 -0.91
N ASP A 116 -27.73 25.65 0.20
CA ASP A 116 -29.13 25.82 0.53
C ASP A 116 -29.56 27.25 0.27
N SER A 117 -28.68 28.25 0.37
CA SER A 117 -29.00 29.63 -0.04
C SER A 117 -29.29 29.71 -1.54
N GLN A 118 -28.45 29.12 -2.40
CA GLN A 118 -28.69 29.08 -3.85
C GLN A 118 -29.85 28.15 -4.20
N LEU A 119 -29.95 26.97 -3.59
CA LEU A 119 -31.07 26.05 -3.80
C LEU A 119 -32.41 26.65 -3.34
N THR A 120 -32.42 27.39 -2.23
CA THR A 120 -33.62 28.10 -1.73
C THR A 120 -33.99 29.24 -2.66
N LYS A 121 -33.02 30.04 -3.13
CA LYS A 121 -33.26 31.08 -4.15
C LYS A 121 -33.79 30.48 -5.45
N LEU A 122 -33.19 29.39 -5.93
CA LEU A 122 -33.63 28.67 -7.12
C LEU A 122 -35.05 28.14 -6.97
N ARG A 123 -35.37 27.47 -5.85
CA ARG A 123 -36.73 27.01 -5.52
C ARG A 123 -37.71 28.17 -5.51
N GLY A 124 -37.32 29.32 -4.96
CA GLY A 124 -38.12 30.55 -4.97
C GLY A 124 -38.34 31.10 -6.38
N CYS A 125 -37.33 31.11 -7.24
CA CYS A 125 -37.46 31.51 -8.64
C CYS A 125 -38.35 30.55 -9.44
N LEU A 126 -38.19 29.24 -9.24
CA LEU A 126 -39.05 28.20 -9.83
C LEU A 126 -40.51 28.34 -9.40
N ALA A 127 -40.80 28.90 -8.23
CA ALA A 127 -42.15 29.20 -7.75
C ALA A 127 -42.82 30.40 -8.39
N LYS A 128 -42.05 31.29 -9.03
CA LYS A 128 -42.59 32.43 -9.76
C LYS A 128 -42.93 32.12 -11.22
N LEU A 129 -42.50 30.95 -11.71
CA LEU A 129 -42.78 30.52 -13.08
C LEU A 129 -44.23 30.05 -13.21
N PRO A 130 -44.92 30.41 -14.33
CA PRO A 130 -46.26 29.91 -14.58
C PRO A 130 -46.29 28.37 -14.67
N PRO A 131 -47.40 27.71 -14.28
CA PRO A 131 -47.47 26.26 -14.16
C PRO A 131 -47.02 25.49 -15.42
N ALA A 132 -47.35 26.01 -16.61
CA ALA A 132 -46.98 25.41 -17.89
C ALA A 132 -45.45 25.37 -18.13
N TYR A 133 -44.71 26.39 -17.71
CA TYR A 133 -43.25 26.44 -17.86
C TYR A 133 -42.55 25.58 -16.81
N ARG A 134 -43.12 25.49 -15.60
CA ARG A 134 -42.60 24.64 -14.52
C ARG A 134 -42.73 23.15 -14.89
N ASP A 135 -43.90 22.72 -15.35
CA ASP A 135 -44.15 21.34 -15.80
C ASP A 135 -43.17 20.92 -16.92
N LEU A 136 -42.87 21.85 -17.83
CA LEU A 136 -41.89 21.64 -18.90
C LEU A 136 -40.47 21.43 -18.35
N LEU A 137 -40.05 22.23 -17.37
CA LEU A 137 -38.75 22.09 -16.72
C LEU A 137 -38.65 20.80 -15.90
N ASP A 138 -39.69 20.43 -15.16
CA ASP A 138 -39.74 19.15 -14.44
C ASP A 138 -39.61 17.97 -15.42
N ARG A 139 -40.39 17.95 -16.51
CA ARG A 139 -40.30 16.89 -17.52
C ARG A 139 -38.92 16.80 -18.18
N ARG A 140 -38.25 17.93 -18.41
CA ARG A 140 -36.91 17.95 -19.01
C ARG A 140 -35.81 17.48 -18.07
N TYR A 141 -35.84 17.95 -16.82
CA TYR A 141 -34.71 17.84 -15.89
C TYR A 141 -34.93 16.81 -14.77
N ARG A 142 -36.17 16.41 -14.50
CA ARG A 142 -36.52 15.33 -13.56
C ARG A 142 -36.83 14.04 -14.29
N ASP A 143 -37.61 14.12 -15.36
CA ASP A 143 -38.05 12.94 -16.14
C ASP A 143 -37.17 12.66 -17.37
N GLU A 144 -36.10 13.46 -17.55
CA GLU A 144 -35.11 13.37 -18.65
C GLU A 144 -35.69 13.33 -20.07
N LEU A 145 -36.89 13.87 -20.28
CA LEU A 145 -37.53 13.86 -21.59
C LEU A 145 -36.76 14.74 -22.60
N PRO A 146 -36.49 14.24 -23.82
CA PRO A 146 -35.76 15.00 -24.81
C PRO A 146 -36.62 16.15 -25.37
N VAL A 147 -35.94 17.24 -25.76
CA VAL A 147 -36.58 18.53 -26.13
C VAL A 147 -37.62 18.40 -27.25
N ARG A 148 -37.43 17.47 -28.17
CA ARG A 148 -38.37 17.18 -29.27
C ARG A 148 -39.75 16.71 -28.76
N ASP A 149 -39.79 15.96 -27.66
CA ASP A 149 -41.00 15.38 -27.10
C ASP A 149 -41.72 16.38 -26.17
N LEU A 150 -41.00 17.39 -25.69
CA LEU A 150 -41.58 18.54 -24.97
C LEU A 150 -42.27 19.52 -25.92
N ALA A 151 -41.73 19.69 -27.13
CA ALA A 151 -42.29 20.59 -28.15
C ALA A 151 -43.61 20.07 -28.74
N SER A 152 -43.80 18.75 -28.83
CA SER A 152 -45.08 18.16 -29.26
C SER A 152 -46.19 18.32 -28.22
N ALA A 153 -45.85 18.42 -26.93
CA ALA A 153 -46.80 18.66 -25.84
C ALA A 153 -47.27 20.13 -25.72
N LEU A 154 -46.53 21.08 -26.33
CA LEU A 154 -46.82 22.52 -26.30
C LEU A 154 -47.65 23.03 -27.50
N LYS A 155 -47.99 22.17 -28.46
CA LYS A 155 -48.78 22.57 -29.64
C LYS A 155 -50.21 22.96 -29.21
N ARG A 156 -50.46 24.28 -29.18
CA ARG A 156 -51.80 24.86 -29.38
C ARG A 156 -52.19 24.79 -30.84
#